data_AF-A0A377KK66-F1
#
_entry.id   AF-A0A377KK66-F1
#
_cell.length_a   1.000
_cell.length_b   1.000
_cell.length_c   1.000
_cell.angle_alpha   90.00
_cell.angle_beta   90.00
_cell.angle_gamma   90.00
#
_symmetry.space_group_name_H-M   'P 1'
#
loop_
_entity.id
_entity.type
_entity.pdbx_description
1 polymer ?
#
loop_
_entity_poly.entity_id
_entity_poly.type
_entity_poly.pdbx_seq_one_letter_code
_entity_poly.pdbx_strand_id
1 'polypeptide(L)'
;MNSTRKSILEMDNQEAKQFLLKSASFFKTSLPNYINLSVVIGKAVDLLKDKPFSELVKHKRSLSEAVDVNHRILANKDGNYA
;
A
#
# COMPACT_ATOMS: atom_id res chain seq x y z
N MET A 1 -20.27 -11.11 -20.90
CA MET A 1 -19.62 -11.41 -19.60
C MET A 1 -19.73 -10.16 -18.72
N ASN A 2 -20.65 -10.15 -17.75
CA ASN A 2 -20.70 -9.06 -16.76
C ASN A 2 -19.55 -9.27 -15.77
N SER A 3 -18.43 -8.60 -15.98
CA SER A 3 -17.37 -8.53 -14.97
C SER A 3 -17.89 -7.64 -13.84
N THR A 4 -18.39 -8.23 -12.76
CA THR A 4 -18.66 -7.50 -11.52
C THR A 4 -17.33 -6.96 -11.01
N ARG A 5 -17.17 -5.63 -11.07
CA ARG A 5 -15.98 -4.97 -10.53
C ARG A 5 -16.08 -5.05 -9.01
N LYS A 6 -15.13 -5.77 -8.40
CA LYS A 6 -14.99 -5.88 -6.95
C LYS A 6 -14.24 -4.65 -6.42
N SER A 7 -14.75 -4.03 -5.37
CA SER A 7 -14.03 -2.98 -4.64
C SER A 7 -12.87 -3.59 -3.86
N ILE A 8 -11.78 -2.83 -3.64
CA ILE A 8 -10.69 -3.29 -2.78
C ILE A 8 -11.15 -3.62 -1.36
N LEU A 9 -12.22 -2.96 -0.89
CA LEU A 9 -12.80 -3.21 0.43
C LEU A 9 -13.54 -4.55 0.52
N GLU A 10 -13.86 -5.15 -0.62
CA GLU A 10 -14.55 -6.43 -0.72
C GLU A 10 -13.57 -7.58 -1.00
N MET A 11 -12.30 -7.27 -1.28
CA MET A 11 -11.27 -8.26 -1.59
C MET A 11 -10.74 -8.94 -0.33
N ASP A 12 -10.44 -10.24 -0.42
CA ASP A 12 -9.65 -10.92 0.59
C ASP A 12 -8.16 -10.54 0.51
N ASN A 13 -7.34 -11.05 1.43
CA ASN A 13 -5.92 -10.68 1.49
C ASN A 13 -5.12 -11.09 0.24
N GLN A 14 -5.44 -12.22 -0.39
CA GLN A 14 -4.74 -12.72 -1.57
C GLN A 14 -5.16 -11.95 -2.82
N GLU A 15 -6.47 -11.73 -2.98
CA GLU A 15 -7.04 -10.89 -4.03
C GLU A 15 -6.49 -9.47 -3.96
N ALA A 16 -6.49 -8.85 -2.77
CA ALA A 16 -5.97 -7.50 -2.57
C ALA A 16 -4.47 -7.44 -2.87
N LYS A 17 -3.68 -8.43 -2.43
CA LYS A 17 -2.25 -8.53 -2.74
C LYS A 17 -2.02 -8.60 -4.25
N GLN A 18 -2.72 -9.48 -4.96
CA GLN A 18 -2.60 -9.60 -6.41
C GLN A 18 -3.05 -8.34 -7.15
N PHE A 19 -4.11 -7.69 -6.67
CA PHE A 19 -4.62 -6.44 -7.24
C PHE A 19 -3.61 -5.31 -7.06
N LEU A 20 -3.10 -5.11 -5.85
CA LEU A 20 -2.14 -4.04 -5.53
C LEU A 20 -0.78 -4.28 -6.16
N LEU A 21 -0.39 -5.52 -6.47
CA LEU A 21 0.90 -5.82 -7.14
C LEU A 21 0.81 -5.78 -8.68
N LYS A 22 -0.25 -5.22 -9.27
CA LYS A 22 -0.31 -4.96 -10.71
C LYS A 22 0.20 -3.54 -11.00
N SER A 23 1.03 -3.40 -12.02
CA SER A 23 1.53 -2.09 -12.48
C SER A 23 0.40 -1.13 -12.84
N ALA A 24 -0.65 -1.65 -13.50
CA ALA A 24 -1.84 -0.91 -13.87
C ALA A 24 -2.66 -0.35 -12.68
N SER A 25 -2.44 -0.87 -11.46
CA SER A 25 -3.11 -0.38 -10.26
C SER A 25 -2.53 0.95 -9.76
N PHE A 26 -1.29 1.28 -10.13
CA PHE A 26 -0.63 2.52 -9.71
C PHE A 26 -0.68 3.62 -10.75
N PHE A 27 -0.64 3.27 -12.03
CA PHE A 27 -0.70 4.23 -13.14
C PHE A 27 -1.74 3.80 -14.16
N LYS A 28 -2.69 4.70 -14.42
CA LYS A 28 -3.74 4.50 -15.43
C LYS A 28 -3.26 4.86 -16.85
N THR A 29 -2.17 5.60 -16.96
CA THR A 29 -1.58 6.06 -18.23
C THR A 29 -0.33 5.25 -18.56
N SER A 30 0.02 5.17 -19.84
CA SER A 30 1.31 4.61 -20.25
C SER A 30 2.44 5.40 -19.63
N LEU A 31 3.30 4.71 -18.90
CA LEU A 31 4.55 5.31 -18.43
C LEU A 31 5.53 5.41 -19.60
N PRO A 32 6.42 6.41 -19.59
CA PRO A 32 7.53 6.45 -20.51
C PRO A 32 8.32 5.14 -20.51
N ASN A 33 8.80 4.70 -21.66
CA ASN A 33 9.42 3.38 -21.84
C ASN A 33 10.67 3.13 -20.97
N TYR A 34 11.27 4.20 -20.44
CA TYR A 34 12.40 4.12 -19.51
C TYR A 34 11.99 3.86 -18.06
N ILE A 35 10.70 3.95 -17.71
CA ILE A 35 10.16 3.61 -16.39
C ILE A 35 9.53 2.23 -16.46
N ASN A 36 10.22 1.24 -15.90
CA ASN A 36 9.72 -0.13 -15.82
C ASN A 36 9.30 -0.48 -14.38
N LEU A 37 8.02 -0.28 -14.07
CA LEU A 37 7.44 -0.64 -12.77
C LEU A 37 7.45 -2.15 -12.52
N SER A 38 7.44 -3.00 -13.55
CA SER A 38 7.42 -4.45 -13.39
C SER A 38 8.65 -4.95 -12.64
N VAL A 39 9.82 -4.32 -12.86
CA VAL A 39 11.06 -4.63 -12.13
C VAL A 39 10.94 -4.29 -10.65
N VAL A 40 10.36 -3.12 -10.32
CA VAL A 40 10.18 -2.67 -8.94
C VAL A 40 9.17 -3.56 -8.21
N ILE A 41 8.05 -3.85 -8.86
CA ILE A 41 7.01 -4.73 -8.33
C ILE A 41 7.55 -6.15 -8.11
N GLY A 42 8.31 -6.71 -9.06
CA GLY A 42 8.93 -8.03 -8.91
C GLY A 42 9.83 -8.10 -7.68
N LYS A 43 10.69 -7.09 -7.48
CA LYS A 43 11.53 -6.98 -6.27
C LYS A 43 10.69 -6.88 -5.00
N ALA A 44 9.58 -6.14 -5.04
CA ALA A 44 8.67 -6.06 -3.89
C ALA A 44 8.02 -7.41 -3.58
N VAL A 45 7.56 -8.15 -4.60
CA VAL A 45 7.00 -9.51 -4.42
C VAL A 45 8.00 -10.44 -3.76
N ASP A 46 9.25 -10.43 -4.23
CA ASP A 46 10.29 -11.29 -3.67
C ASP A 46 10.66 -10.88 -2.23
N LEU A 47 10.67 -9.59 -1.92
CA LEU A 47 10.87 -9.08 -0.56
C LEU A 47 9.73 -9.50 0.38
N LEU A 48 8.49 -9.57 -0.13
CA LEU A 48 7.25 -9.84 0.61
C LEU A 48 6.86 -11.33 0.68
N LYS A 49 7.63 -12.27 0.10
CA LYS A 49 7.25 -13.69 -0.01
C LYS A 49 7.07 -14.36 1.35
N ASP A 50 8.16 -14.51 2.09
CA ASP A 50 8.19 -15.34 3.32
C ASP A 50 8.59 -14.53 4.55
N LYS A 51 8.73 -13.22 4.41
CA LYS A 51 9.12 -12.34 5.51
C LYS A 51 7.87 -11.84 6.23
N PRO A 52 7.74 -12.07 7.55
CA PRO A 52 6.71 -11.39 8.31
C PRO A 52 6.92 -9.88 8.20
N PHE A 53 5.83 -9.11 8.17
CA PHE A 53 5.88 -7.67 8.00
C PHE A 53 6.82 -6.99 9.03
N SER A 54 6.87 -7.52 10.25
CA SER A 54 7.78 -7.07 11.31
C SER A 54 9.26 -7.10 10.93
N GLU A 55 9.69 -8.03 10.07
CA GLU A 55 11.06 -8.12 9.57
C GLU A 55 11.36 -7.16 8.42
N LEU A 56 10.32 -6.63 7.76
CA LEU A 56 10.45 -5.65 6.69
C LEU A 56 10.55 -4.22 7.23
N VAL A 57 10.12 -4.01 8.47
CA VAL A 57 10.21 -2.73 9.17
C VAL A 57 11.66 -2.48 9.61
N LYS A 58 12.39 -1.68 8.81
CA LYS A 58 13.81 -1.35 9.07
C LYS A 58 14.07 -0.61 10.37
N HIS A 59 13.08 0.08 10.92
CA HIS A 59 13.22 0.83 12.16
C HIS A 59 12.17 0.37 13.17
N LYS A 60 12.60 -0.01 14.37
CA LYS A 60 11.70 -0.36 15.47
C LYS A 60 10.89 0.83 16.01
N ARG A 61 11.13 2.04 15.48
CA ARG A 61 10.36 3.23 15.81
C ARG A 61 9.02 3.17 15.11
N SER A 62 7.95 3.50 15.82
CA SER A 62 6.63 3.59 15.23
C SER A 62 6.62 4.67 14.14
N LEU A 63 5.81 4.50 13.08
CA LEU A 63 5.59 5.58 12.11
C LEU A 63 5.03 6.84 12.77
N SER A 64 4.35 6.70 13.91
CA SER A 64 3.89 7.84 14.73
C SER A 64 5.03 8.66 15.34
N GLU A 65 6.24 8.11 15.42
CA GLU A 65 7.44 8.74 15.99
C GLU A 65 8.36 9.33 14.90
N ALA A 66 7.95 9.27 13.63
CA ALA A 66 8.68 9.93 12.56
C ALA A 66 8.62 11.44 12.77
N VAL A 67 9.78 12.09 12.82
CA VAL A 67 9.90 13.56 12.85
C VAL A 67 9.80 14.08 11.41
N ASP A 68 9.27 15.29 11.23
CA ASP A 68 9.15 15.95 9.92
C ASP A 68 8.21 15.24 8.92
N VAL A 69 7.11 14.69 9.44
CA VAL A 69 6.00 14.18 8.63
C VAL A 69 4.72 14.93 8.96
N ASN A 70 3.81 15.05 7.99
CA ASN A 70 2.52 15.68 8.21
C ASN A 70 1.66 14.82 9.14
N HIS A 71 1.53 15.23 10.41
CA HIS A 71 0.59 14.62 11.34
C HIS A 71 -0.84 15.09 11.03
N ARG A 72 -1.75 14.15 10.78
CA ARG A 72 -3.17 14.48 10.66
C ARG A 72 -3.77 14.59 12.06
N ILE A 73 -3.86 15.81 12.58
CA ILE A 73 -4.55 16.08 13.85
C ILE A 73 -6.03 15.82 13.65
N LEU A 74 -6.54 14.78 14.31
CA LEU A 74 -7.97 14.48 14.36
C LEU A 74 -8.52 15.07 15.65
N ALA A 75 -8.97 16.32 15.59
CA ALA A 75 -9.77 16.89 16.68
C ALA A 75 -11.23 16.48 16.46
N ASN A 76 -11.85 15.85 17.47
CA ASN A 76 -13.30 15.78 17.48
C ASN A 76 -13.85 17.21 17.66
N LYS A 77 -14.96 17.54 17.00
CA LYS A 77 -15.59 18.86 17.19
C LYS A 77 -16.19 19.02 18.59
N ASP A 78 -16.39 17.90 19.29
CA ASP A 78 -17.25 17.82 20.47
C ASP A 78 -16.47 17.62 21.78
N GLY A 79 -15.13 17.59 21.79
CA GLY A 79 -14.28 17.54 22.99
C GLY A 79 -14.39 16.28 23.87
N ASN A 80 -15.31 15.35 23.58
CA ASN A 80 -15.73 14.30 24.52
C ASN A 80 -14.76 13.11 24.73
N TYR A 81 -13.56 13.11 24.15
CA TYR A 81 -12.58 12.02 24.33
C TYR A 81 -11.13 12.53 24.37
N ALA A 82 -10.91 13.65 25.07
CA ALA A 82 -9.59 14.01 25.57
C ALA A 82 -9.40 13.42 26.98
#